data_AF-A0A937PY73-F1
#
_entry.id   AF-A0A937PY73-F1
#
_cell.length_a   1.000
_cell.length_b   1.000
_cell.length_c   1.000
_cell.angle_alpha   90.00
_cell.angle_beta   90.00
_cell.angle_gamma   90.00
#
_symmetry.space_group_name_H-M   'P 1'
#
loop_
_entity.id
_entity.type
_entity.pdbx_description
1 polymer ?
#
loop_
_entity_poly.entity_id
_entity_poly.type
_entity_poly.pdbx_seq_one_letter_code
_entity_poly.pdbx_strand_id
1 'polypeptide(L)'
;MVRRKSVEILAAGVVLFVSASPVIAELRFDDGGIHNIDYAIIDYFVVVDNDVSNKPTTMNVLEEAHINLLDSRGDSIINVFAGSMIGEYLSLDNSEGNIYGGSVFLLGATDSSQINVFGIGTVDDLYAESDGTVTIHGSDFAVDGAPVGYVELTGSLSGQLTGTLHNGDPLNTGFYIFGNGKIVLVPEPATVLLLGLGGLGLLRRRSQA
;
A
#
# COMPACT_ATOMS: atom_id res chain seq x y z
N MET A 1 19.24 82.61 -19.30
CA MET A 1 17.99 81.85 -19.53
C MET A 1 18.37 80.39 -19.76
N VAL A 2 18.34 79.56 -18.72
CA VAL A 2 18.86 78.18 -18.72
C VAL A 2 17.67 77.23 -18.65
N ARG A 3 17.43 76.45 -19.71
CA ARG A 3 16.38 75.42 -19.76
C ARG A 3 16.83 74.20 -18.97
N ARG A 4 16.16 73.89 -17.85
CA ARG A 4 16.29 72.60 -17.17
C ARG A 4 15.51 71.54 -17.95
N LYS A 5 16.17 70.45 -18.33
CA LYS A 5 15.52 69.23 -18.84
C LYS A 5 15.12 68.38 -17.64
N SER A 6 13.82 68.13 -17.45
CA SER A 6 13.29 67.17 -16.50
C SER A 6 13.63 65.76 -17.02
N VAL A 7 14.37 64.99 -16.24
CA VAL A 7 14.60 63.57 -16.50
C VAL A 7 13.54 62.81 -15.71
N GLU A 8 12.52 62.32 -16.41
CA GLU A 8 11.52 61.41 -15.84
C GLU A 8 12.14 60.01 -15.81
N ILE A 9 12.55 59.56 -14.63
CA ILE A 9 12.99 58.19 -14.40
C ILE A 9 11.74 57.33 -14.26
N LEU A 10 11.38 56.64 -15.33
CA LEU A 10 10.31 55.64 -15.32
C LEU A 10 10.86 54.36 -14.66
N ALA A 11 10.57 54.15 -13.38
CA ALA A 11 10.89 52.91 -12.68
C ALA A 11 9.90 51.81 -13.11
N ALA A 12 10.29 51.02 -14.12
CA ALA A 12 9.56 49.81 -14.50
C ALA A 12 9.82 48.71 -13.45
N GLY A 13 8.95 48.63 -12.44
CA GLY A 13 8.91 47.51 -11.51
C GLY A 13 8.33 46.27 -12.21
N VAL A 14 9.20 45.40 -12.72
CA VAL A 14 8.81 44.07 -13.20
C VAL A 14 8.56 43.20 -11.97
N VAL A 15 7.28 43.02 -11.62
CA VAL A 15 6.87 42.02 -10.62
C VAL A 15 6.80 40.67 -11.32
N LEU A 16 7.86 39.88 -11.16
CA LEU A 16 7.91 38.48 -11.57
C LEU A 16 7.04 37.67 -10.61
N PHE A 17 5.77 37.48 -10.97
CA PHE A 17 4.95 36.42 -10.39
C PHE A 17 5.46 35.09 -10.95
N VAL A 18 6.46 34.51 -10.29
CA VAL A 18 6.77 33.09 -10.47
C VAL A 18 5.63 32.34 -9.80
N SER A 19 4.66 31.90 -10.60
CA SER A 19 3.70 30.89 -10.19
C SER A 19 4.46 29.59 -9.95
N ALA A 20 5.06 29.44 -8.77
CA ALA A 20 5.58 28.17 -8.33
C ALA A 20 4.37 27.24 -8.20
N SER A 21 4.19 26.34 -9.16
CA SER A 21 3.39 25.14 -8.91
C SER A 21 3.90 24.52 -7.61
N PRO A 22 3.04 24.02 -6.72
CA PRO A 22 3.50 23.27 -5.56
C PRO A 22 4.34 22.11 -6.09
N VAL A 23 5.66 22.23 -5.96
CA VAL A 23 6.58 21.14 -6.25
C VAL A 23 6.38 20.17 -5.09
N ILE A 24 5.73 19.04 -5.35
CA ILE A 24 5.70 17.94 -4.39
C ILE A 24 7.15 17.53 -4.19
N ALA A 25 7.66 17.70 -2.97
CA ALA A 25 9.02 17.32 -2.66
C ALA A 25 9.10 15.79 -2.51
N GLU A 26 10.14 15.18 -3.06
CA GLU A 26 10.39 13.75 -2.85
C GLU A 26 11.21 13.55 -1.57
N LEU A 27 10.74 12.66 -0.69
CA LEU A 27 11.51 12.15 0.45
C LEU A 27 11.89 10.70 0.15
N ARG A 28 13.18 10.47 -0.11
CA ARG A 28 13.70 9.16 -0.53
C ARG A 28 14.47 8.46 0.59
N PHE A 29 14.15 7.19 0.82
CA PHE A 29 14.89 6.25 1.67
C PHE A 29 15.50 5.16 0.78
N ASP A 30 16.82 5.17 0.62
CA ASP A 30 17.56 4.27 -0.27
C ASP A 30 18.98 4.01 0.28
N ASP A 31 19.03 3.57 1.53
CA ASP A 31 20.28 3.34 2.27
C ASP A 31 20.46 1.88 2.70
N GLY A 32 19.50 1.00 2.38
CA GLY A 32 19.47 -0.38 2.84
C GLY A 32 19.25 -0.51 4.35
N GLY A 33 18.78 0.56 4.99
CA GLY A 33 18.49 0.63 6.41
C GLY A 33 17.05 0.21 6.75
N ILE A 34 16.74 0.26 8.04
CA ILE A 34 15.38 0.07 8.57
C ILE A 34 14.93 1.41 9.14
N HIS A 35 13.81 1.92 8.63
CA HIS A 35 13.23 3.21 9.02
C HIS A 35 11.90 2.98 9.72
N ASN A 36 11.76 3.52 10.93
CA ASN A 36 10.51 3.50 11.67
C ASN A 36 9.88 4.88 11.58
N ILE A 37 8.70 4.97 10.96
CA ILE A 37 7.96 6.22 10.80
C ILE A 37 6.76 6.15 11.74
N ASP A 38 6.74 7.03 12.73
CA ASP A 38 5.68 7.23 13.72
C ASP A 38 5.19 8.69 13.72
N TYR A 39 5.37 9.38 12.58
CA TYR A 39 5.01 10.78 12.42
C TYR A 39 4.41 11.05 11.04
N ALA A 40 3.76 12.21 10.91
CA ALA A 40 3.12 12.62 9.66
C ALA A 40 4.13 13.13 8.62
N ILE A 41 3.98 12.65 7.38
CA ILE A 41 4.69 13.07 6.17
C ILE A 41 3.65 13.42 5.10
N ILE A 42 3.13 14.65 5.16
CA ILE A 42 1.95 15.07 4.38
C ILE A 42 2.36 15.78 3.08
N ASP A 43 3.45 16.55 3.12
CA ASP A 43 3.88 17.42 2.02
C ASP A 43 4.87 16.75 1.04
N TYR A 44 5.15 15.45 1.24
CA TYR A 44 6.14 14.72 0.45
C TYR A 44 5.55 13.51 -0.24
N PHE A 45 6.10 13.23 -1.41
CA PHE A 45 6.04 11.91 -2.02
C PHE A 45 7.15 11.06 -1.40
N VAL A 46 6.78 10.01 -0.66
CA VAL A 46 7.74 9.14 0.01
C VAL A 46 8.11 7.99 -0.92
N VAL A 47 9.40 7.82 -1.19
CA VAL A 47 9.91 6.73 -2.01
C VAL A 47 10.86 5.87 -1.18
N VAL A 48 10.60 4.57 -1.10
CA VAL A 48 11.48 3.58 -0.48
C VAL A 48 12.05 2.70 -1.58
N ASP A 49 13.36 2.76 -1.73
CA ASP A 49 14.08 2.21 -2.88
C ASP A 49 15.37 1.49 -2.44
N ASN A 50 16.01 0.77 -3.35
CA ASN A 50 17.31 0.15 -3.15
C ASN A 50 18.34 0.45 -4.27
N ASP A 51 18.01 1.33 -5.23
CA ASP A 51 18.85 1.69 -6.37
C ASP A 51 20.28 2.16 -5.99
N VAL A 52 20.42 2.97 -4.94
CA VAL A 52 21.70 3.53 -4.50
C VAL A 52 22.47 2.52 -3.67
N SER A 53 21.79 1.85 -2.73
CA SER A 53 22.44 0.98 -1.76
C SER A 53 22.72 -0.44 -2.29
N ASN A 54 21.98 -0.88 -3.31
CA ASN A 54 21.85 -2.28 -3.75
C ASN A 54 21.51 -3.24 -2.59
N LYS A 55 20.84 -2.74 -1.55
CA LYS A 55 20.39 -3.49 -0.39
C LYS A 55 18.94 -3.15 -0.11
N PRO A 56 18.09 -4.14 0.23
CA PRO A 56 16.72 -3.86 0.63
C PRO A 56 16.62 -2.77 1.69
N THR A 57 15.89 -1.70 1.41
CA THR A 57 15.50 -0.71 2.42
C THR A 57 14.16 -1.16 3.01
N THR A 58 14.04 -1.15 4.34
CA THR A 58 12.78 -1.48 5.02
C THR A 58 12.19 -0.24 5.66
N MET A 59 10.90 0.00 5.45
CA MET A 59 10.14 1.01 6.19
C MET A 59 9.02 0.37 6.99
N ASN A 60 8.98 0.69 8.27
CA ASN A 60 7.90 0.35 9.18
C ASN A 60 7.06 1.60 9.41
N VAL A 61 5.84 1.60 8.90
CA VAL A 61 4.84 2.65 9.11
C VAL A 61 4.05 2.29 10.37
N LEU A 62 4.39 2.92 11.48
CA LEU A 62 3.89 2.64 12.82
C LEU A 62 2.61 3.41 13.13
N GLU A 63 2.09 3.23 14.34
CA GLU A 63 0.96 3.99 14.87
C GLU A 63 1.25 5.50 14.77
N GLU A 64 0.22 6.31 14.51
CA GLU A 64 0.27 7.77 14.32
C GLU A 64 0.94 8.27 13.03
N ALA A 65 1.61 7.40 12.26
CA ALA A 65 2.15 7.77 10.97
C ALA A 65 1.03 8.14 9.99
N HIS A 66 1.20 9.27 9.31
CA HIS A 66 0.29 9.71 8.25
C HIS A 66 1.09 10.09 7.01
N ILE A 67 1.08 9.24 6.00
CA ILE A 67 1.83 9.43 4.76
C ILE A 67 0.84 9.66 3.62
N ASN A 68 0.97 10.76 2.89
CA ASN A 68 0.01 11.03 1.80
C ASN A 68 0.23 10.08 0.63
N LEU A 69 1.46 10.00 0.12
CA LEU A 69 1.83 9.19 -1.03
C LEU A 69 3.09 8.39 -0.71
N LEU A 70 3.03 7.07 -0.89
CA LEU A 70 4.09 6.12 -0.58
C LEU A 70 4.32 5.20 -1.77
N ASP A 71 5.56 5.14 -2.24
CA ASP A 71 6.04 4.16 -3.21
C ASP A 71 7.08 3.25 -2.56
N SER A 72 6.99 1.95 -2.85
CA SER A 72 8.11 1.02 -2.67
C SER A 72 8.59 0.50 -4.02
N ARG A 73 9.92 0.45 -4.21
CA ARG A 73 10.58 0.05 -5.45
C ARG A 73 11.72 -0.92 -5.18
N GLY A 74 12.19 -1.58 -6.24
CA GLY A 74 13.26 -2.57 -6.16
C GLY A 74 12.93 -3.69 -5.17
N ASP A 75 13.89 -4.13 -4.35
CA ASP A 75 13.69 -5.18 -3.34
C ASP A 75 13.29 -4.61 -1.96
N SER A 76 12.66 -3.42 -1.92
CA SER A 76 12.31 -2.75 -0.67
C SER A 76 11.11 -3.40 0.01
N ILE A 77 11.03 -3.24 1.34
CA ILE A 77 9.97 -3.83 2.16
C ILE A 77 9.23 -2.73 2.92
N ILE A 78 7.90 -2.67 2.79
CA ILE A 78 7.04 -1.81 3.59
C ILE A 78 6.23 -2.68 4.55
N ASN A 79 6.25 -2.33 5.84
CA ASN A 79 5.36 -2.90 6.84
C ASN A 79 4.42 -1.80 7.36
N VAL A 80 3.12 -2.01 7.24
CA VAL A 80 2.10 -1.06 7.71
C VAL A 80 1.39 -1.67 8.92
N PHE A 81 1.42 -0.96 10.05
CA PHE A 81 0.88 -1.43 11.33
C PHE A 81 -0.40 -0.67 11.72
N ALA A 82 -1.08 -1.13 12.76
CA ALA A 82 -2.32 -0.52 13.22
C ALA A 82 -2.15 0.97 13.57
N GLY A 83 -3.18 1.77 13.27
CA GLY A 83 -3.22 3.20 13.59
C GLY A 83 -2.50 4.12 12.60
N SER A 84 -1.83 3.58 11.57
CA SER A 84 -1.29 4.39 10.49
C SER A 84 -2.36 4.80 9.47
N MET A 85 -2.13 5.91 8.78
CA MET A 85 -2.93 6.36 7.64
C MET A 85 -2.02 6.58 6.44
N ILE A 86 -2.38 5.97 5.31
CA ILE A 86 -1.72 6.18 4.03
C ILE A 86 -2.77 6.62 3.01
N GLY A 87 -2.51 7.69 2.28
CA GLY A 87 -3.37 8.07 1.16
C GLY A 87 -3.24 7.04 0.04
N GLU A 88 -2.08 7.02 -0.60
CA GLU A 88 -1.78 6.07 -1.67
C GLU A 88 -0.52 5.27 -1.32
N TYR A 89 -0.60 3.94 -1.41
CA TYR A 89 0.54 3.06 -1.35
C TYR A 89 0.64 2.22 -2.63
N LEU A 90 1.70 2.46 -3.40
CA LEU A 90 2.06 1.66 -4.57
C LEU A 90 3.33 0.84 -4.32
N SER A 91 3.21 -0.47 -4.51
CA SER A 91 4.34 -1.40 -4.56
C SER A 91 4.69 -1.65 -6.02
N LEU A 92 5.90 -1.29 -6.42
CA LEU A 92 6.41 -1.35 -7.79
C LEU A 92 7.61 -2.32 -7.89
N ASP A 93 7.99 -2.67 -9.11
CA ASP A 93 9.14 -3.53 -9.44
C ASP A 93 9.11 -4.91 -8.75
N ASN A 94 9.98 -5.17 -7.77
CA ASN A 94 10.07 -6.44 -7.02
C ASN A 94 9.80 -6.23 -5.52
N SER A 95 9.12 -5.14 -5.16
CA SER A 95 8.98 -4.74 -3.76
C SER A 95 7.93 -5.59 -3.03
N GLU A 96 8.02 -5.57 -1.70
CA GLU A 96 7.11 -6.30 -0.83
C GLU A 96 6.40 -5.37 0.15
N GLY A 97 5.08 -5.43 0.19
CA GLY A 97 4.24 -4.74 1.16
C GLY A 97 3.55 -5.72 2.11
N ASN A 98 3.60 -5.46 3.42
CA ASN A 98 2.89 -6.25 4.43
C ASN A 98 1.98 -5.34 5.26
N ILE A 99 0.67 -5.57 5.18
CA ILE A 99 -0.34 -4.75 5.87
C ILE A 99 -0.96 -5.54 7.01
N TYR A 100 -0.62 -5.14 8.24
CA TYR A 100 -1.10 -5.75 9.48
C TYR A 100 -2.25 -4.96 10.12
N GLY A 101 -2.48 -3.72 9.67
CA GLY A 101 -3.54 -2.83 10.15
C GLY A 101 -3.45 -1.45 9.47
N GLY A 102 -4.13 -0.47 10.06
CA GLY A 102 -4.11 0.92 9.56
C GLY A 102 -5.13 1.17 8.45
N SER A 103 -5.11 2.36 7.87
CA SER A 103 -6.01 2.75 6.78
C SER A 103 -5.17 3.13 5.56
N VAL A 104 -5.47 2.55 4.40
CA VAL A 104 -4.82 2.89 3.13
C VAL A 104 -5.91 3.26 2.14
N PHE A 105 -5.95 4.47 1.59
CA PHE A 105 -7.05 4.85 0.70
C PHE A 105 -6.96 4.09 -0.65
N LEU A 106 -5.80 4.12 -1.30
CA LEU A 106 -5.50 3.35 -2.51
C LEU A 106 -4.29 2.43 -2.27
N LEU A 107 -4.46 1.12 -2.48
CA LEU A 107 -3.41 0.11 -2.30
C LEU A 107 -3.18 -0.65 -3.61
N GLY A 108 -1.97 -0.55 -4.16
CA GLY A 108 -1.66 -1.04 -5.50
C GLY A 108 -0.40 -1.89 -5.58
N ALA A 109 -0.46 -3.03 -6.25
CA ALA A 109 0.70 -3.83 -6.65
C ALA A 109 0.88 -3.80 -8.16
N THR A 110 2.05 -3.36 -8.63
CA THR A 110 2.43 -3.29 -10.06
C THR A 110 3.74 -4.03 -10.32
N ASP A 111 3.93 -4.51 -11.54
CA ASP A 111 5.11 -5.26 -11.98
C ASP A 111 5.26 -6.60 -11.24
N SER A 112 6.44 -6.99 -10.77
CA SER A 112 6.63 -8.24 -10.02
C SER A 112 6.44 -8.08 -8.51
N SER A 113 5.78 -7.01 -8.06
CA SER A 113 5.62 -6.68 -6.64
C SER A 113 4.53 -7.51 -5.96
N GLN A 114 4.62 -7.60 -4.64
CA GLN A 114 3.73 -8.41 -3.82
C GLN A 114 3.25 -7.63 -2.60
N ILE A 115 1.94 -7.59 -2.38
CA ILE A 115 1.34 -7.03 -1.17
C ILE A 115 0.56 -8.12 -0.44
N ASN A 116 0.85 -8.32 0.84
CA ASN A 116 0.12 -9.23 1.73
C ASN A 116 -0.75 -8.42 2.71
N VAL A 117 -2.04 -8.70 2.74
CA VAL A 117 -3.01 -8.05 3.62
C VAL A 117 -3.49 -9.04 4.68
N PHE A 118 -3.08 -8.80 5.93
CA PHE A 118 -3.46 -9.60 7.11
C PHE A 118 -4.52 -8.89 7.97
N GLY A 119 -4.51 -7.56 7.95
CA GLY A 119 -5.45 -6.74 8.70
C GLY A 119 -5.48 -5.34 8.11
N ILE A 120 -6.64 -4.69 8.15
CA ILE A 120 -6.81 -3.31 7.69
C ILE A 120 -8.03 -2.70 8.35
N GLY A 121 -7.91 -1.45 8.75
CA GLY A 121 -9.04 -0.64 9.21
C GLY A 121 -9.93 -0.27 8.03
N THR A 122 -9.36 0.37 7.00
CA THR A 122 -10.10 0.72 5.78
C THR A 122 -9.19 0.66 4.55
N VAL A 123 -9.69 0.07 3.47
CA VAL A 123 -9.20 0.30 2.10
C VAL A 123 -10.36 0.73 1.23
N ASP A 124 -10.19 1.82 0.50
CA ASP A 124 -11.21 2.25 -0.45
C ASP A 124 -11.08 1.43 -1.74
N ASP A 125 -9.90 1.46 -2.35
CA ASP A 125 -9.60 0.75 -3.59
C ASP A 125 -8.33 -0.12 -3.50
N LEU A 126 -8.47 -1.36 -3.97
CA LEU A 126 -7.38 -2.28 -4.26
C LEU A 126 -7.10 -2.32 -5.76
N TYR A 127 -5.84 -2.36 -6.17
CA TYR A 127 -5.55 -2.75 -7.55
C TYR A 127 -4.30 -3.59 -7.72
N ALA A 128 -4.31 -4.38 -8.80
CA ALA A 128 -3.19 -5.19 -9.22
C ALA A 128 -2.97 -5.03 -10.74
N GLU A 129 -1.73 -4.74 -11.16
CA GLU A 129 -1.37 -4.47 -12.55
C GLU A 129 -0.02 -5.12 -12.93
N SER A 130 0.22 -5.40 -14.22
CA SER A 130 1.53 -5.79 -14.77
C SER A 130 2.27 -6.95 -14.08
N ASP A 131 1.56 -8.01 -13.67
CA ASP A 131 2.07 -9.17 -12.90
C ASP A 131 2.03 -8.98 -11.36
N GLY A 132 1.60 -7.81 -10.89
CA GLY A 132 1.54 -7.47 -9.47
C GLY A 132 0.53 -8.34 -8.73
N THR A 133 0.85 -8.71 -7.50
CA THR A 133 0.03 -9.63 -6.72
C THR A 133 -0.39 -9.02 -5.39
N VAL A 134 -1.70 -8.97 -5.13
CA VAL A 134 -2.25 -8.67 -3.81
C VAL A 134 -2.81 -9.94 -3.19
N THR A 135 -2.22 -10.43 -2.11
CA THR A 135 -2.69 -11.59 -1.35
C THR A 135 -3.47 -11.13 -0.13
N ILE A 136 -4.72 -11.60 0.01
CA ILE A 136 -5.60 -11.25 1.12
C ILE A 136 -5.83 -12.49 1.98
N HIS A 137 -5.49 -12.38 3.27
CA HIS A 137 -5.66 -13.44 4.25
C HIS A 137 -6.95 -13.22 5.04
N GLY A 138 -7.85 -14.20 5.01
CA GLY A 138 -9.16 -14.07 5.66
C GLY A 138 -10.13 -15.20 5.36
N SER A 139 -11.42 -14.91 5.53
CA SER A 139 -12.55 -15.82 5.28
C SER A 139 -13.75 -15.10 4.69
N ASP A 140 -14.76 -15.90 4.30
CA ASP A 140 -16.10 -15.43 3.92
C ASP A 140 -16.09 -14.41 2.77
N PHE A 141 -15.16 -14.58 1.84
CA PHE A 141 -15.00 -13.67 0.72
C PHE A 141 -16.21 -13.69 -0.21
N ALA A 142 -16.59 -12.52 -0.74
CA ALA A 142 -17.60 -12.39 -1.77
C ALA A 142 -17.21 -11.30 -2.76
N VAL A 143 -17.53 -11.52 -4.04
CA VAL A 143 -17.39 -10.52 -5.11
C VAL A 143 -18.80 -10.10 -5.53
N ASP A 144 -19.10 -8.80 -5.42
CA ASP A 144 -20.41 -8.23 -5.71
C ASP A 144 -21.57 -8.94 -4.97
N GLY A 145 -21.28 -9.36 -3.72
CA GLY A 145 -22.22 -10.08 -2.87
C GLY A 145 -22.37 -11.58 -3.18
N ALA A 146 -21.73 -12.10 -4.22
CA ALA A 146 -21.67 -13.53 -4.50
C ALA A 146 -20.48 -14.18 -3.77
N PRO A 147 -20.69 -15.18 -2.90
CA PRO A 147 -19.59 -15.84 -2.20
C PRO A 147 -18.57 -16.43 -3.17
N VAL A 148 -17.30 -16.14 -2.93
CA VAL A 148 -16.16 -16.72 -3.63
C VAL A 148 -15.35 -17.55 -2.65
N GLY A 149 -14.89 -18.72 -3.07
CA GLY A 149 -13.97 -19.53 -2.28
C GLY A 149 -12.57 -18.90 -2.24
N TYR A 150 -11.59 -19.69 -1.80
CA TYR A 150 -10.18 -19.33 -1.94
C TYR A 150 -9.74 -19.53 -3.38
N VAL A 151 -9.63 -18.43 -4.12
CA VAL A 151 -9.38 -18.40 -5.56
C VAL A 151 -8.35 -17.33 -5.91
N GLU A 152 -7.74 -17.47 -7.09
CA GLU A 152 -6.98 -16.40 -7.74
C GLU A 152 -7.94 -15.64 -8.67
N LEU A 153 -8.11 -14.34 -8.41
CA LEU A 153 -8.83 -13.42 -9.29
C LEU A 153 -7.81 -12.86 -10.30
N THR A 154 -8.07 -13.04 -11.58
CA THR A 154 -7.15 -12.67 -12.67
C THR A 154 -7.87 -12.04 -13.85
N GLY A 155 -7.11 -11.40 -14.74
CA GLY A 155 -7.60 -10.79 -15.98
C GLY A 155 -8.15 -9.39 -15.75
N SER A 156 -8.83 -8.82 -16.75
CA SER A 156 -9.42 -7.47 -16.63
C SER A 156 -10.75 -7.52 -15.88
N LEU A 157 -10.68 -7.48 -14.54
CA LEU A 157 -11.82 -7.63 -13.64
C LEU A 157 -11.89 -6.44 -12.67
N SER A 158 -13.10 -6.01 -12.33
CA SER A 158 -13.35 -5.03 -11.28
C SER A 158 -14.64 -5.36 -10.55
N GLY A 159 -14.77 -4.96 -9.30
CA GLY A 159 -16.00 -5.14 -8.52
C GLY A 159 -15.83 -4.71 -7.07
N GLN A 160 -16.77 -5.10 -6.23
CA GLN A 160 -16.69 -4.96 -4.79
C GLN A 160 -16.22 -6.27 -4.17
N LEU A 161 -15.12 -6.24 -3.43
CA LEU A 161 -14.64 -7.38 -2.64
C LEU A 161 -15.01 -7.18 -1.17
N THR A 162 -15.72 -8.16 -0.62
CA THR A 162 -16.03 -8.21 0.81
C THR A 162 -15.49 -9.49 1.45
N GLY A 163 -15.36 -9.49 2.78
CA GLY A 163 -14.92 -10.66 3.56
C GLY A 163 -14.61 -10.31 5.01
N THR A 164 -13.93 -11.21 5.71
CA THR A 164 -13.37 -10.96 7.04
C THR A 164 -11.87 -11.24 6.98
N LEU A 165 -11.05 -10.28 7.38
CA LEU A 165 -9.60 -10.41 7.39
C LEU A 165 -9.11 -11.27 8.55
N HIS A 166 -7.86 -11.68 8.49
CA HIS A 166 -7.24 -12.55 9.50
C HIS A 166 -7.28 -11.97 10.93
N ASN A 167 -7.27 -10.65 11.09
CA ASN A 167 -7.42 -10.00 12.39
C ASN A 167 -8.89 -9.85 12.87
N GLY A 168 -9.86 -10.31 12.07
CA GLY A 168 -11.29 -10.20 12.32
C GLY A 168 -11.96 -8.94 11.78
N ASP A 169 -11.21 -8.03 11.16
CA ASP A 169 -11.77 -6.80 10.60
C ASP A 169 -12.59 -7.09 9.33
N PRO A 170 -13.71 -6.39 9.11
CA PRO A 170 -14.49 -6.54 7.88
C PRO A 170 -13.73 -5.93 6.69
N LEU A 171 -13.63 -6.69 5.60
CA LEU A 171 -13.20 -6.17 4.31
C LEU A 171 -14.42 -5.71 3.51
N ASN A 172 -14.35 -4.50 2.97
CA ASN A 172 -15.31 -3.98 2.00
C ASN A 172 -14.65 -2.91 1.15
N THR A 173 -14.08 -3.30 0.01
CA THR A 173 -13.26 -2.42 -0.84
C THR A 173 -13.55 -2.65 -2.32
N GLY A 174 -13.50 -1.57 -3.09
CA GLY A 174 -13.46 -1.68 -4.55
C GLY A 174 -12.17 -2.38 -4.97
N PHE A 175 -12.20 -3.12 -6.08
CA PHE A 175 -10.97 -3.65 -6.64
C PHE A 175 -10.92 -3.56 -8.16
N TYR A 176 -9.70 -3.46 -8.69
CA TYR A 176 -9.40 -3.43 -10.12
C TYR A 176 -8.20 -4.32 -10.43
N ILE A 177 -8.32 -5.13 -11.49
CA ILE A 177 -7.23 -5.96 -11.98
C ILE A 177 -6.99 -5.59 -13.44
N PHE A 178 -5.74 -5.24 -13.76
CA PHE A 178 -5.32 -4.83 -15.10
C PHE A 178 -4.21 -5.75 -15.61
N GLY A 179 -4.22 -6.00 -16.93
CA GLY A 179 -3.22 -6.86 -17.58
C GLY A 179 -3.13 -8.24 -16.94
N ASN A 180 -1.94 -8.58 -16.45
CA ASN A 180 -1.63 -9.84 -15.78
C ASN A 180 -1.62 -9.74 -14.24
N GLY A 181 -2.02 -8.61 -13.67
CA GLY A 181 -2.15 -8.49 -12.22
C GLY A 181 -3.13 -9.51 -11.65
N LYS A 182 -3.04 -9.75 -10.33
CA LYS A 182 -3.93 -10.70 -9.65
C LYS A 182 -4.16 -10.40 -8.19
N ILE A 183 -5.32 -10.86 -7.71
CA ILE A 183 -5.67 -10.86 -6.29
C ILE A 183 -5.85 -12.31 -5.84
N VAL A 184 -5.14 -12.72 -4.79
CA VAL A 184 -5.15 -14.10 -4.28
C VAL A 184 -5.85 -14.13 -2.92
N LEU A 185 -6.91 -14.94 -2.80
CA LEU A 185 -7.66 -15.08 -1.56
C LEU A 185 -7.22 -16.36 -0.82
N VAL A 186 -6.72 -16.22 0.42
CA VAL A 186 -6.08 -17.31 1.16
C VAL A 186 -6.77 -17.51 2.53
N PRO A 187 -7.03 -18.76 2.95
CA PRO A 187 -7.58 -19.04 4.28
C PRO A 187 -6.60 -18.66 5.38
N GLU A 188 -7.14 -18.39 6.57
CA GLU A 188 -6.31 -18.22 7.76
C GLU A 188 -5.45 -19.48 8.05
N PRO A 189 -4.13 -19.32 8.28
CA PRO A 189 -3.22 -20.44 8.56
C PRO A 189 -3.63 -21.27 9.78
N ALA A 190 -4.20 -20.63 10.81
CA ALA A 190 -4.60 -21.27 12.05
C ALA A 190 -5.72 -22.30 11.85
N THR A 191 -6.64 -22.05 10.91
CA THR A 191 -7.77 -22.93 10.62
C THR A 191 -7.29 -24.29 10.13
N VAL A 192 -6.25 -24.32 9.27
CA VAL A 192 -5.68 -25.56 8.75
C VAL A 192 -4.99 -26.36 9.85
N LEU A 193 -4.24 -25.68 10.72
CA LEU A 193 -3.55 -26.33 11.85
C LEU A 193 -4.54 -26.89 12.88
N LEU A 194 -5.57 -26.13 13.24
CA LEU A 194 -6.62 -26.58 14.16
C LEU A 194 -7.38 -27.77 13.59
N LEU A 195 -7.69 -27.78 12.29
CA LEU A 195 -8.33 -28.93 11.65
C LEU A 195 -7.43 -30.17 11.68
N GLY A 196 -6.14 -30.01 11.39
CA GLY A 196 -5.16 -31.10 11.42
C GLY A 196 -4.98 -31.69 12.81
N LEU A 197 -4.81 -30.83 13.83
CA LEU A 197 -4.67 -31.24 15.22
C LEU A 197 -5.96 -31.87 15.77
N GLY A 198 -7.12 -31.29 15.43
CA GLY A 198 -8.43 -31.85 15.77
C GLY A 198 -8.64 -33.24 15.17
N GLY A 199 -8.27 -33.40 13.89
CA GLY A 199 -8.30 -34.70 13.20
C GLY A 199 -7.41 -35.75 13.87
N LEU A 200 -6.18 -35.38 14.25
CA LEU A 200 -5.28 -36.27 14.99
C LEU A 200 -5.84 -36.67 16.36
N GLY A 201 -6.48 -35.74 17.07
CA GLY A 201 -7.16 -36.02 18.34
C GLY A 201 -8.29 -37.04 18.20
N LEU A 202 -9.08 -36.95 17.13
CA LEU A 202 -10.16 -37.90 16.84
C LEU A 202 -9.62 -39.28 16.45
N LEU A 203 -8.55 -39.35 15.64
CA LEU A 203 -7.91 -40.61 15.27
C LEU A 203 -7.34 -41.35 16.50
N ARG A 204 -6.78 -40.62 17.47
CA ARG A 204 -6.27 -41.23 18.70
C ARG A 204 -7.35 -41.87 19.55
N ARG A 205 -8.56 -41.27 19.61
CA ARG A 205 -9.70 -41.86 20.34
C ARG A 205 -10.19 -43.15 19.70
N ARG A 206 -10.17 -43.25 18.37
CA ARG A 206 -10.60 -44.47 17.66
C ARG A 206 -9.67 -45.67 17.90
N SER A 207 -8.40 -45.43 18.22
CA SER A 207 -7.45 -46.51 18.54
C SER A 207 -7.61 -47.09 19.96
N GLN A 208 -8.37 -46.44 20.83
CA GLN A 208 -8.56 -46.85 22.23
C GLN A 208 -9.92 -47.52 22.49
N ALA A 209 -10.80 -47.56 21.50
CA ALA A 209 -12.09 -48.24 21.53
C ALA A 209 -12.02 -49.51 20.68
#